data_AF-A0A7Z7J1D0-F1
#
_entry.id   AF-A0A7Z7J1D0-F1
#
_cell.length_a   1.000
_cell.length_b   1.000
_cell.length_c   1.000
_cell.angle_alpha   90.00
_cell.angle_beta   90.00
_cell.angle_gamma   90.00
#
_symmetry.space_group_name_H-M   'P 1'
#
loop_
_entity.id
_entity.type
_entity.pdbx_description
1 polymer ?
#
loop_
_entity_poly.entity_id
_entity_poly.type
_entity_poly.pdbx_seq_one_letter_code
_entity_poly.pdbx_strand_id
1 'polypeptide(L)'
;MFVGRDNCCADRRGLRRSHLRQYAPFLPAACRHVARTRNRLDRTPFQTAVTDLSHDGRGVARRDGEGGKVTFISGALPGELVRAEPTARSRHFDEAKTVGVLEASPQRVTPRCPHFGVCAGCVLQHLEESQQIVAKQRVLMDNLERIGHVTPQAVLPALTGGNWGYRRKGRFSVRRVEKKDKTLVGFRELDPRFVADLSVCYTVIPQIGEKISLLAALIEGMDGKRDIPQIEFIAGDDAVALTIRHMQPLSERDRQGWITFAQEHGFAIFLQPGGVDSVHPLWPQEVPLSFRLPQWDVELAFRPLDFIQVNASLNQKMIAHAVALLDAKPDDRVLDLFCGLGNFTLPLARVVREVVGVEGDAGLVARAKENAQRNGLDNAQFYAADLTQDQRSAPWMRQGFDKLLLDPPRSGALEVLQQLPLKTFQRIVYVSCHPGSLARDAGYLVNEQGFTLISAGAMDMFPHTAHVESIAVFERR
;
A
#
# COMPACT_ATOMS: atom_id res chain seq x y z
N MET A 1 -2.75 -39.54 -12.12
CA MET A 1 -2.87 -41.01 -12.27
C MET A 1 -1.90 -41.47 -13.34
N PHE A 2 -0.95 -42.35 -12.95
CA PHE A 2 -0.22 -43.39 -13.72
C PHE A 2 0.47 -43.02 -15.05
N VAL A 3 1.72 -43.36 -15.35
CA VAL A 3 2.73 -44.36 -14.91
C VAL A 3 4.09 -43.77 -15.37
N GLY A 4 5.28 -43.85 -14.75
CA GLY A 4 5.93 -44.87 -13.92
C GLY A 4 6.90 -45.71 -14.78
N ARG A 5 8.20 -45.67 -14.48
CA ARG A 5 9.21 -46.72 -14.71
C ARG A 5 10.56 -46.33 -14.08
N ASP A 6 10.76 -46.72 -12.82
CA ASP A 6 11.76 -47.71 -12.33
C ASP A 6 12.77 -48.22 -13.37
N ASN A 7 14.01 -48.62 -13.09
CA ASN A 7 14.80 -48.95 -11.90
C ASN A 7 16.21 -49.30 -12.42
N CYS A 8 17.27 -49.13 -11.61
CA CYS A 8 18.17 -50.24 -11.23
C CYS A 8 19.43 -49.74 -10.52
N CYS A 9 19.49 -50.05 -9.22
CA CYS A 9 20.70 -50.19 -8.43
C CYS A 9 21.62 -51.29 -8.97
N ALA A 10 22.95 -51.13 -8.82
CA ALA A 10 23.83 -52.22 -8.40
C ALA A 10 25.18 -51.70 -7.87
N ASP A 11 25.27 -51.76 -6.56
CA ASP A 11 26.41 -51.80 -5.64
C ASP A 11 27.62 -52.66 -6.10
N ARG A 12 28.86 -52.17 -5.92
CA ARG A 12 29.90 -52.75 -5.03
C ARG A 12 31.37 -52.49 -5.45
N ARG A 13 32.09 -51.97 -4.44
CA ARG A 13 33.46 -52.32 -4.00
C ARG A 13 34.66 -51.92 -4.87
N GLY A 14 35.45 -51.00 -4.33
CA GLY A 14 36.78 -50.63 -4.81
C GLY A 14 37.90 -51.57 -4.36
N LEU A 15 39.04 -51.47 -5.05
CA LEU A 15 40.36 -51.87 -4.57
C LEU A 15 41.48 -51.14 -5.36
N ARG A 16 42.19 -50.28 -4.62
CA ARG A 16 43.63 -49.94 -4.60
C ARG A 16 44.50 -49.94 -5.88
N ARG A 17 45.03 -48.74 -6.16
CA ARG A 17 46.44 -48.32 -6.42
C ARG A 17 47.40 -49.27 -7.18
N SER A 18 47.92 -48.80 -8.31
CA SER A 18 49.37 -48.77 -8.60
C SER A 18 49.75 -47.86 -9.77
N HIS A 19 50.83 -47.10 -9.54
CA HIS A 19 51.62 -46.19 -10.37
C HIS A 19 51.80 -46.53 -11.87
N LEU A 20 51.83 -45.48 -12.71
CA LEU A 20 53.00 -45.12 -13.54
C LEU A 20 52.89 -43.68 -14.09
N ARG A 21 54.05 -43.01 -14.07
CA ARG A 21 54.43 -41.65 -14.53
C ARG A 21 54.01 -41.43 -16.01
N GLN A 22 53.82 -40.23 -16.57
CA GLN A 22 54.62 -39.00 -16.56
C GLN A 22 53.87 -37.96 -17.45
N TYR A 23 54.28 -36.69 -17.41
CA TYR A 23 53.86 -35.52 -18.23
C TYR A 23 53.07 -34.45 -17.45
N ALA A 24 53.81 -33.49 -16.90
CA ALA A 24 53.37 -32.10 -16.69
C ALA A 24 54.02 -31.25 -17.80
N PRO A 25 53.37 -30.18 -18.29
CA PRO A 25 53.63 -28.88 -17.67
C PRO A 25 52.43 -27.89 -17.67
N PHE A 26 52.65 -26.78 -16.94
CA PHE A 26 51.86 -25.53 -16.90
C PHE A 26 50.56 -25.50 -16.06
N LEU A 27 50.74 -25.27 -14.76
CA LEU A 27 49.72 -24.68 -13.89
C LEU A 27 49.69 -23.15 -14.10
N PRO A 28 48.53 -22.52 -14.33
CA PRO A 28 48.40 -21.07 -14.23
C PRO A 28 48.54 -20.65 -12.76
N ALA A 29 49.18 -19.50 -12.56
CA ALA A 29 49.38 -18.86 -11.27
C ALA A 29 48.11 -18.87 -10.41
N ALA A 30 48.27 -19.29 -9.15
CA ALA A 30 47.25 -19.21 -8.13
C ALA A 30 46.68 -17.79 -8.07
N CYS A 31 45.43 -17.64 -8.51
CA CYS A 31 44.65 -16.44 -8.31
C CYS A 31 44.38 -16.33 -6.81
N ARG A 32 45.26 -15.61 -6.10
CA ARG A 32 45.05 -15.23 -4.71
C ARG A 32 43.69 -14.57 -4.64
N HIS A 33 42.71 -15.29 -4.10
CA HIS A 33 41.46 -14.70 -3.65
C HIS A 33 41.83 -13.72 -2.56
N VAL A 34 42.00 -12.45 -2.93
CA VAL A 34 41.95 -11.34 -2.01
C VAL A 34 40.53 -11.37 -1.47
N ALA A 35 40.38 -11.97 -0.29
CA ALA A 35 39.19 -11.80 0.52
C ALA A 35 38.99 -10.28 0.65
N ARG A 36 38.03 -9.72 -0.10
CA ARG A 36 37.54 -8.37 0.13
C ARG A 36 37.04 -8.38 1.57
N THR A 37 37.84 -7.84 2.48
CA THR A 37 37.38 -7.38 3.78
C THR A 37 36.09 -6.61 3.52
N ARG A 38 34.96 -7.12 4.02
CA ARG A 38 33.75 -6.31 4.16
C ARG A 38 34.17 -5.19 5.10
N ASN A 39 34.57 -4.04 4.55
CA ASN A 39 34.86 -2.86 5.34
C ASN A 39 33.65 -2.63 6.23
N ARG A 40 33.86 -2.84 7.53
CA ARG A 40 32.84 -2.62 8.55
C ARG A 40 32.40 -1.17 8.40
N LEU A 41 31.10 -0.94 8.25
CA LEU A 41 30.58 0.41 8.10
C LEU A 41 31.04 1.27 9.29
N ASP A 42 31.70 2.38 9.01
CA ASP A 42 32.02 3.37 10.03
C ASP A 42 30.71 4.00 10.49
N ARG A 43 30.37 3.78 11.76
CA ARG A 43 29.14 4.28 12.39
C ARG A 43 29.40 5.53 13.22
N THR A 44 30.54 6.18 13.06
CA THR A 44 30.83 7.43 13.77
C THR A 44 29.78 8.48 13.41
N PRO A 45 29.03 9.03 14.39
CA PRO A 45 28.04 10.06 14.10
C PRO A 45 28.69 11.34 13.57
N PHE A 46 28.05 11.97 12.59
CA PHE A 46 28.52 13.20 11.95
C PHE A 46 27.43 14.27 12.01
N GLN A 47 27.82 15.54 11.91
CA GLN A 47 26.89 16.67 11.82
C GLN A 47 26.61 17.02 10.37
N THR A 48 25.37 17.33 10.02
CA THR A 48 25.01 17.77 8.66
C THR A 48 23.72 18.57 8.67
N ALA A 49 23.61 19.51 7.74
CA ALA A 49 22.39 20.26 7.49
C ALA A 49 21.49 19.47 6.54
N VAL A 50 20.20 19.42 6.85
CA VAL A 50 19.19 18.75 6.03
C VAL A 50 18.50 19.77 5.14
N THR A 51 18.57 19.55 3.84
CA THR A 51 18.14 20.53 2.83
C THR A 51 16.77 20.22 2.26
N ASP A 52 16.37 18.95 2.23
CA ASP A 52 15.14 18.52 1.59
C ASP A 52 14.57 17.25 2.25
N LEU A 53 13.41 16.79 1.77
CA LEU A 53 12.73 15.58 2.22
C LEU A 53 12.49 14.65 1.04
N SER A 54 12.90 13.40 1.14
CA SER A 54 12.64 12.39 0.13
C SER A 54 11.18 11.94 0.12
N HIS A 55 10.76 11.31 -0.99
CA HIS A 55 9.42 10.75 -1.16
C HIS A 55 9.02 9.69 -0.11
N ASP A 56 9.98 9.08 0.58
CA ASP A 56 9.77 8.12 1.66
C ASP A 56 9.89 8.73 3.07
N GLY A 57 9.97 10.07 3.16
CA GLY A 57 9.93 10.82 4.41
C GLY A 57 11.26 10.87 5.17
N ARG A 58 12.39 10.70 4.48
CA ARG A 58 13.74 10.85 5.06
C ARG A 58 14.32 12.20 4.69
N GLY A 59 15.07 12.81 5.61
CA GLY A 59 15.82 14.03 5.32
C GLY A 59 16.89 13.77 4.27
N VAL A 60 17.09 14.71 3.36
CA VAL A 60 18.15 14.68 2.34
C VAL A 60 19.25 15.64 2.75
N ALA A 61 20.47 15.13 2.82
CA ALA A 61 21.66 15.92 3.11
C ALA A 61 22.83 15.52 2.20
N ARG A 62 23.88 16.34 2.17
CA ARG A 62 25.14 16.04 1.49
C ARG A 62 26.30 16.28 2.47
N ARG A 63 27.04 15.22 2.80
CA ARG A 63 28.06 15.21 3.87
C ARG A 63 29.23 16.19 3.66
N ASP A 64 29.50 16.56 2.41
CA ASP A 64 30.64 17.41 2.01
C ASP A 64 30.17 18.64 1.20
N GLY A 65 28.98 19.17 1.51
CA GLY A 65 28.37 20.28 0.76
C GLY A 65 27.79 19.86 -0.60
N GLU A 66 27.60 20.80 -1.52
CA GLU A 66 26.88 20.56 -2.78
C GLU A 66 27.49 19.45 -3.66
N GLY A 67 28.81 19.26 -3.61
CA GLY A 67 29.51 18.17 -4.31
C GLY A 67 29.51 16.83 -3.57
N GLY A 68 29.02 16.81 -2.33
CA GLY A 68 28.99 15.63 -1.47
C GLY A 68 27.94 14.60 -1.92
N LYS A 69 28.17 13.35 -1.53
CA LYS A 69 27.25 12.25 -1.81
C LYS A 69 25.93 12.43 -1.06
N VAL A 70 24.82 12.18 -1.76
CA VAL A 70 23.48 12.22 -1.17
C VAL A 70 23.38 11.21 -0.03
N THR A 71 22.90 11.66 1.12
CA THR A 71 22.64 10.85 2.30
C THR A 71 21.19 11.01 2.71
N PHE A 72 20.46 9.89 2.80
CA PHE A 72 19.09 9.86 3.33
C PHE A 72 19.11 9.61 4.83
N ILE A 73 18.47 10.49 5.60
CA ILE A 73 18.55 10.52 7.06
C ILE A 73 17.16 10.34 7.66
N SER A 74 16.91 9.16 8.24
CA SER A 74 15.63 8.90 8.93
C SER A 74 15.48 9.80 10.16
N GLY A 75 14.29 10.38 10.32
CA GLY A 75 13.92 11.21 11.48
C GLY A 75 14.42 12.66 11.44
N ALA A 76 14.97 13.12 10.32
CA ALA A 76 15.37 14.51 10.10
C ALA A 76 14.44 15.22 9.12
N LEU A 77 14.27 16.53 9.32
CA LEU A 77 13.43 17.41 8.50
C LEU A 77 14.25 18.48 7.77
N PRO A 78 13.74 19.04 6.67
CA PRO A 78 14.37 20.20 6.03
C PRO A 78 14.55 21.38 6.99
N GLY A 79 15.70 22.04 6.87
CA GLY A 79 16.09 23.18 7.71
C GLY A 79 16.75 22.80 9.03
N GLU A 80 16.99 21.52 9.29
CA GLU A 80 17.60 21.06 10.53
C GLU A 80 19.12 20.92 10.43
N LEU A 81 19.80 21.19 11.55
CA LEU A 81 21.14 20.69 11.80
C LEU A 81 21.03 19.45 12.69
N VAL A 82 21.47 18.30 12.19
CA VAL A 82 21.36 17.03 12.91
C VAL A 82 22.71 16.37 13.12
N ARG A 83 22.82 15.62 14.22
CA ARG A 83 23.82 14.56 14.40
C ARG A 83 23.23 13.26 13.88
N ALA A 84 23.82 12.69 12.84
CA ALA A 84 23.35 11.50 12.16
C ALA A 84 24.38 10.35 12.26
N GLU A 85 23.90 9.12 12.46
CA GLU A 85 24.69 7.90 12.50
C GLU A 85 24.52 7.11 11.20
N PRO A 86 25.60 6.76 10.47
CA PRO A 86 25.51 5.93 9.26
C PRO A 86 24.88 4.55 9.54
N THR A 87 23.96 4.14 8.67
CA THR A 87 23.26 2.83 8.72
C THR A 87 23.54 1.96 7.51
N ALA A 88 23.76 2.55 6.33
CA ALA A 88 24.16 1.83 5.12
C ALA A 88 24.97 2.71 4.15
N ARG A 89 25.70 2.06 3.24
CA ARG A 89 26.50 2.71 2.19
C ARG A 89 26.28 1.98 0.86
N SER A 90 25.99 2.73 -0.20
CA SER A 90 25.86 2.17 -1.57
C SER A 90 26.81 2.87 -2.55
N ARG A 91 26.66 2.66 -3.85
CA ARG A 91 27.39 3.45 -4.88
C ARG A 91 26.77 4.85 -5.06
N HIS A 92 25.45 4.96 -4.98
CA HIS A 92 24.70 6.15 -5.42
C HIS A 92 24.36 7.09 -4.26
N PHE A 93 23.97 6.53 -3.12
CA PHE A 93 23.61 7.28 -1.91
C PHE A 93 24.07 6.54 -0.66
N ASP A 94 24.10 7.25 0.46
CA ASP A 94 24.30 6.68 1.80
C ASP A 94 23.02 6.79 2.62
N GLU A 95 22.95 6.01 3.69
CA GLU A 95 21.82 6.04 4.62
C GLU A 95 22.33 6.28 6.03
N ALA A 96 21.58 7.06 6.78
CA ALA A 96 21.84 7.36 8.17
C ALA A 96 20.53 7.50 8.94
N LYS A 97 20.64 7.52 10.27
CA LYS A 97 19.53 7.86 11.17
C LYS A 97 19.91 9.03 12.06
N THR A 98 18.94 9.86 12.38
CA THR A 98 19.12 10.95 13.33
C THR A 98 19.33 10.39 14.74
N VAL A 99 20.43 10.79 15.39
CA VAL A 99 20.71 10.46 16.80
C VAL A 99 20.65 11.69 17.71
N GLY A 100 20.60 12.89 17.13
CA GLY A 100 20.32 14.13 17.84
C GLY A 100 19.95 15.25 16.87
N VAL A 101 18.99 16.08 17.25
CA VAL A 101 18.64 17.31 16.54
C VAL A 101 19.33 18.45 17.28
N LEU A 102 20.22 19.16 16.60
CA LEU A 102 21.03 20.24 17.17
C LEU A 102 20.34 21.59 16.97
N GLU A 103 19.76 21.78 15.79
CA GLU A 103 18.86 22.89 15.48
C GLU A 103 17.62 22.29 14.83
N ALA A 104 16.47 22.47 15.50
CA ALA A 104 15.21 21.90 15.06
C ALA A 104 14.52 22.81 14.03
N SER A 105 13.83 22.18 13.08
CA SER A 105 12.95 22.90 12.16
C SER A 105 11.79 23.51 12.96
N PRO A 106 11.31 24.72 12.61
CA PRO A 106 10.11 25.27 13.25
C PRO A 106 8.86 24.40 13.03
N GLN A 107 8.90 23.50 12.04
CA GLN A 107 7.84 22.54 11.74
C GLN A 107 8.01 21.20 12.47
N ARG A 108 9.05 21.02 13.29
CA ARG A 108 9.21 19.80 14.08
C ARG A 108 8.22 19.79 15.23
N VAL A 109 7.55 18.66 15.41
CA VAL A 109 6.71 18.38 16.58
C VAL A 109 7.12 17.09 17.27
N THR A 110 6.72 16.96 18.53
CA THR A 110 6.86 15.69 19.26
C THR A 110 5.83 14.69 18.74
N PRO A 111 6.25 13.51 18.25
CA PRO A 111 5.33 12.47 17.81
C PRO A 111 4.35 12.08 18.92
N ARG A 112 3.06 12.02 18.59
CA ARG A 112 2.00 11.59 19.52
C ARG A 112 2.10 10.10 19.87
N CYS A 113 2.48 9.26 18.91
CA CYS A 113 2.56 7.82 19.13
C CYS A 113 3.83 7.45 19.93
N PRO A 114 3.70 6.73 21.06
CA PRO A 114 4.86 6.32 21.85
C PRO A 114 5.74 5.29 21.12
N HIS A 115 5.23 4.68 20.04
CA HIS A 115 5.92 3.67 19.23
C HIS A 115 6.62 4.26 18.00
N PHE A 116 6.53 5.57 17.78
CA PHE A 116 7.15 6.24 16.63
C PHE A 116 8.67 6.08 16.66
N GLY A 117 9.27 5.84 15.49
CA GLY A 117 10.71 5.56 15.35
C GLY A 117 11.09 4.09 15.50
N VAL A 118 10.21 3.25 16.05
CA VAL A 118 10.36 1.77 16.08
C VAL A 118 9.39 1.12 15.09
N CYS A 119 8.10 1.44 15.22
CA CYS A 119 7.05 1.00 14.31
C CYS A 119 7.20 1.66 12.93
N ALA A 120 7.20 0.86 11.86
CA ALA A 120 7.30 1.37 10.48
C ALA A 120 5.97 1.92 9.93
N GLY A 121 4.89 1.87 10.70
CA GLY A 121 3.56 2.31 10.26
C GLY A 121 3.46 3.81 9.97
N CYS A 122 4.28 4.64 10.64
CA CYS A 122 4.32 6.08 10.45
C CYS A 122 5.78 6.55 10.36
N VAL A 123 6.05 7.50 9.48
CA VAL A 123 7.40 8.08 9.28
C VAL A 123 7.42 9.60 9.41
N LEU A 124 6.27 10.28 9.40
CA LEU A 124 6.17 11.73 9.41
C LEU A 124 5.58 12.34 10.70
N GLN A 125 5.35 11.58 11.79
CA GLN A 125 4.75 12.17 13.03
C GLN A 125 5.62 13.23 13.70
N HIS A 126 6.88 13.36 13.30
CA HIS A 126 7.79 14.39 13.79
C HIS A 126 7.71 15.70 12.97
N LEU A 127 6.95 15.71 11.87
CA LEU A 127 6.63 16.89 11.07
C LEU A 127 5.21 17.34 11.41
N GLU A 128 5.04 18.65 11.58
CA GLU A 128 3.74 19.25 11.87
C GLU A 128 2.69 18.83 10.83
N GLU A 129 1.50 18.46 11.31
CA GLU A 129 0.50 17.74 10.51
C GLU A 129 0.11 18.52 9.25
N SER A 130 -0.10 19.83 9.38
CA SER A 130 -0.42 20.72 8.25
C SER A 130 0.68 20.78 7.18
N GLN A 131 1.94 20.52 7.54
CA GLN A 131 3.06 20.53 6.61
C GLN A 131 3.28 19.19 5.91
N GLN A 132 2.72 18.10 6.44
CA GLN A 132 2.88 16.78 5.84
C GLN A 132 2.28 16.74 4.43
N ILE A 133 1.07 17.25 4.27
CA ILE A 133 0.40 17.29 2.97
C ILE A 133 1.10 18.25 1.99
N VAL A 134 1.71 19.34 2.47
CA VAL A 134 2.53 20.24 1.66
C VAL A 134 3.76 19.52 1.11
N ALA A 135 4.46 18.75 1.96
CA ALA A 135 5.60 17.94 1.53
C ALA A 135 5.18 16.88 0.50
N LYS A 136 4.03 16.21 0.71
CA LYS A 136 3.47 15.24 -0.23
C LYS A 136 3.08 15.87 -1.58
N GLN A 137 2.49 17.07 -1.56
CA GLN A 137 2.17 17.83 -2.76
C GLN A 137 3.44 18.14 -3.56
N ARG A 138 4.52 18.56 -2.90
CA ARG A 138 5.82 18.78 -3.57
C ARG A 138 6.33 17.50 -4.23
N VAL A 139 6.25 16.35 -3.54
CA VAL A 139 6.65 15.05 -4.13
C VAL A 139 5.89 14.77 -5.43
N LEU A 140 4.57 15.01 -5.47
CA LEU A 140 3.80 14.86 -6.70
C LEU A 140 4.30 15.79 -7.82
N MET A 141 4.49 17.08 -7.53
CA MET A 141 4.97 18.06 -8.53
C MET A 141 6.35 17.68 -9.07
N ASP A 142 7.29 17.33 -8.19
CA ASP A 142 8.64 16.88 -8.56
C ASP A 142 8.61 15.65 -9.49
N ASN A 143 7.71 14.70 -9.24
CA ASN A 143 7.59 13.51 -10.08
C ASN A 143 7.02 13.87 -11.47
N LEU A 144 5.96 14.69 -11.53
CA LEU A 144 5.39 15.14 -12.80
C LEU A 144 6.43 15.84 -13.68
N GLU A 145 7.25 16.72 -13.08
CA GLU A 145 8.30 17.45 -13.80
C GLU A 145 9.45 16.52 -14.22
N ARG A 146 10.01 15.73 -13.28
CA ARG A 146 11.25 14.97 -13.52
C ARG A 146 11.06 13.67 -14.28
N ILE A 147 9.92 13.00 -14.09
CA ILE A 147 9.62 11.70 -14.71
C ILE A 147 8.65 11.88 -15.87
N GLY A 148 7.57 12.64 -15.65
CA GLY A 148 6.55 12.85 -16.68
C GLY A 148 6.95 13.88 -17.73
N HIS A 149 7.88 14.78 -17.41
CA HIS A 149 8.19 15.96 -18.22
C HIS A 149 6.93 16.78 -18.54
N VAL A 150 6.03 16.90 -17.56
CA VAL A 150 4.75 17.61 -17.67
C VAL A 150 4.55 18.55 -16.48
N THR A 151 3.80 19.61 -16.71
CA THR A 151 3.41 20.57 -15.67
C THR A 151 1.90 20.78 -15.75
N PRO A 152 1.16 20.67 -14.63
CA PRO A 152 -0.27 20.95 -14.64
C PRO A 152 -0.52 22.45 -14.87
N GLN A 153 -1.58 22.80 -15.59
CA GLN A 153 -1.98 24.22 -15.73
C GLN A 153 -2.41 24.83 -14.39
N ALA A 154 -3.02 24.02 -13.52
CA ALA A 154 -3.40 24.42 -12.17
C ALA A 154 -3.00 23.36 -11.13
N VAL A 155 -2.46 23.80 -10.00
CA VAL A 155 -2.25 22.94 -8.84
C VAL A 155 -3.52 22.96 -7.99
N LEU A 156 -4.15 21.80 -7.81
CA LEU A 156 -5.35 21.67 -6.98
C LEU A 156 -4.99 21.85 -5.50
N PRO A 157 -5.85 22.50 -4.70
CA PRO A 157 -5.72 22.48 -3.25
C PRO A 157 -5.71 21.04 -2.73
N ALA A 158 -4.80 20.74 -1.82
CA ALA A 158 -4.67 19.38 -1.32
C ALA A 158 -5.89 18.96 -0.50
N LEU A 159 -6.38 17.74 -0.74
CA LEU A 159 -7.54 17.22 -0.03
C LEU A 159 -7.13 16.64 1.33
N THR A 160 -7.71 17.15 2.42
CA THR A 160 -7.35 16.75 3.78
C THR A 160 -8.55 16.26 4.60
N GLY A 161 -8.28 15.52 5.66
CA GLY A 161 -9.26 14.94 6.57
C GLY A 161 -8.71 14.85 8.00
N GLY A 162 -9.30 13.99 8.83
CA GLY A 162 -8.76 13.71 10.16
C GLY A 162 -7.43 12.94 10.08
N ASN A 163 -6.46 13.34 10.91
CA ASN A 163 -5.11 12.76 10.91
C ASN A 163 -4.98 11.50 11.79
N TRP A 164 -5.92 11.32 12.73
CA TRP A 164 -5.93 10.23 13.70
C TRP A 164 -7.23 9.43 13.62
N GLY A 165 -7.20 8.18 14.06
CA GLY A 165 -8.37 7.30 14.11
C GLY A 165 -9.01 7.02 12.75
N TYR A 166 -8.29 7.25 11.65
CA TYR A 166 -8.86 7.21 10.30
C TYR A 166 -8.79 5.83 9.67
N ARG A 167 -7.79 5.01 10.02
CA ARG A 167 -7.47 3.75 9.34
C ARG A 167 -8.44 2.66 9.79
N ARG A 168 -9.42 2.39 8.93
CA ARG A 168 -10.48 1.38 9.16
C ARG A 168 -10.15 -0.02 8.64
N LYS A 169 -9.14 -0.15 7.78
CA LYS A 169 -8.66 -1.45 7.27
C LYS A 169 -7.14 -1.56 7.45
N GLY A 170 -6.67 -2.75 7.81
CA GLY A 170 -5.26 -3.04 7.94
C GLY A 170 -4.98 -4.46 8.38
N ARG A 171 -3.69 -4.74 8.62
CA ARG A 171 -3.23 -6.05 9.02
C ARG A 171 -2.15 -5.94 10.09
N PHE A 172 -2.44 -6.49 11.25
CA PHE A 172 -1.44 -6.70 12.28
C PHE A 172 -0.69 -8.01 12.03
N SER A 173 0.62 -7.96 12.16
CA SER A 173 1.46 -9.15 12.32
C SER A 173 1.37 -9.62 13.77
N VAL A 174 1.34 -10.93 13.96
CA VAL A 174 1.34 -11.58 15.26
C VAL A 174 2.59 -12.46 15.35
N ARG A 175 3.31 -12.37 16.48
CA ARG A 175 4.54 -13.15 16.67
C ARG A 175 4.72 -13.52 18.14
N ARG A 176 4.81 -14.83 18.42
CA ARG A 176 5.32 -15.30 19.70
C ARG A 176 6.84 -15.18 19.75
N VAL A 177 7.36 -14.48 20.76
CA VAL A 177 8.80 -14.30 20.98
C VAL A 177 9.22 -15.11 22.21
N GLU A 178 9.66 -16.35 22.00
CA GLU A 178 10.02 -17.30 23.07
C GLU A 178 11.01 -16.72 24.08
N LYS A 179 12.07 -16.04 23.61
CA LYS A 179 13.10 -15.44 24.48
C LYS A 179 12.57 -14.36 25.43
N LYS A 180 11.45 -13.72 25.09
CA LYS A 180 10.83 -12.65 25.89
C LYS A 180 9.61 -13.13 26.65
N ASP A 181 9.26 -14.40 26.52
CA ASP A 181 8.02 -14.99 27.02
C ASP A 181 6.77 -14.14 26.71
N LYS A 182 6.68 -13.60 25.49
CA LYS A 182 5.64 -12.64 25.10
C LYS A 182 5.15 -12.81 23.66
N THR A 183 3.86 -12.58 23.44
CA THR A 183 3.22 -12.41 22.12
C THR A 183 3.19 -10.93 21.75
N LEU A 184 3.63 -10.62 20.53
CA LEU A 184 3.56 -9.29 19.94
C LEU A 184 2.44 -9.25 18.92
N VAL A 185 1.64 -8.19 18.97
CA VAL A 185 0.61 -7.86 17.98
C VAL A 185 0.84 -6.43 17.54
N GLY A 186 0.94 -6.19 16.23
CA GLY A 186 1.14 -4.84 15.73
C GLY A 186 1.61 -4.79 14.29
N PHE A 187 2.15 -3.65 13.88
CA PHE A 187 2.83 -3.52 12.59
C PHE A 187 4.28 -3.97 12.69
N ARG A 188 4.96 -4.04 11.55
CA ARG A 188 6.39 -4.37 11.50
C ARG A 188 7.24 -3.19 12.00
N GLU A 189 8.42 -3.53 12.51
CA GLU A 189 9.46 -2.54 12.75
C GLU A 189 10.05 -2.04 11.41
N LEU A 190 10.92 -1.02 11.47
CA LEU A 190 11.70 -0.57 10.31
C LEU A 190 12.53 -1.72 9.70
N ASP A 191 13.02 -2.65 10.53
CA ASP A 191 13.50 -3.94 10.04
C ASP A 191 12.29 -4.89 9.90
N PRO A 192 11.92 -5.27 8.66
CA PRO A 192 10.69 -6.01 8.41
C PRO A 192 10.70 -7.42 9.02
N ARG A 193 11.83 -7.91 9.53
CA ARG A 193 11.89 -9.22 10.21
C ARG A 193 11.25 -9.20 11.59
N PHE A 194 11.06 -8.02 12.18
CA PHE A 194 10.54 -7.87 13.54
C PHE A 194 9.13 -7.25 13.54
N VAL A 195 8.36 -7.60 14.57
CA VAL A 195 7.05 -7.02 14.86
C VAL A 195 7.23 -6.02 15.98
N ALA A 196 6.74 -4.80 15.79
CA ALA A 196 6.81 -3.77 16.80
C ALA A 196 5.91 -4.14 17.99
N ASP A 197 6.42 -3.98 19.20
CA ASP A 197 5.69 -4.20 20.45
C ASP A 197 4.73 -3.04 20.72
N LEU A 198 3.58 -3.06 20.06
CA LEU A 198 2.59 -1.98 20.13
C LEU A 198 1.65 -2.19 21.32
N SER A 199 1.42 -1.12 22.08
CA SER A 199 0.33 -1.04 23.07
C SER A 199 -0.91 -0.34 22.55
N VAL A 200 -0.73 0.59 21.61
CA VAL A 200 -1.78 1.43 21.04
C VAL A 200 -1.38 1.87 19.63
N CYS A 201 -2.36 2.13 18.77
CA CYS A 201 -2.12 2.77 17.47
C CYS A 201 -3.16 3.86 17.20
N TYR A 202 -2.76 5.12 17.33
CA TYR A 202 -3.66 6.26 17.16
C TYR A 202 -4.10 6.53 15.72
N THR A 203 -3.49 5.90 14.71
CA THR A 203 -3.95 6.05 13.31
C THR A 203 -5.05 5.06 12.95
N VAL A 204 -5.12 3.93 13.65
CA VAL A 204 -6.21 2.93 13.53
C VAL A 204 -7.43 3.44 14.28
N ILE A 205 -8.62 3.11 13.79
CA ILE A 205 -9.88 3.46 14.46
C ILE A 205 -9.83 3.07 15.96
N PRO A 206 -10.33 3.91 16.88
CA PRO A 206 -10.19 3.69 18.32
C PRO A 206 -10.68 2.33 18.80
N GLN A 207 -11.75 1.81 18.17
CA GLN A 207 -12.34 0.50 18.46
C GLN A 207 -11.28 -0.60 18.49
N ILE A 208 -10.29 -0.54 17.58
CA ILE A 208 -9.19 -1.52 17.43
C ILE A 208 -7.88 -0.97 18.00
N GLY A 209 -7.54 0.28 17.65
CA GLY A 209 -6.23 0.88 17.93
C GLY A 209 -5.87 0.94 19.41
N GLU A 210 -6.88 1.05 20.29
CA GLU A 210 -6.71 1.08 21.75
C GLU A 210 -6.67 -0.30 22.39
N LYS A 211 -7.01 -1.37 21.64
CA LYS A 211 -7.14 -2.75 22.15
C LYS A 211 -5.98 -3.66 21.75
N ILE A 212 -4.89 -3.13 21.21
CA ILE A 212 -3.76 -3.95 20.75
C ILE A 212 -3.16 -4.77 21.90
N SER A 213 -2.98 -4.19 23.08
CA SER A 213 -2.50 -4.95 24.25
C SER A 213 -3.47 -6.05 24.68
N LEU A 214 -4.77 -5.83 24.57
CA LEU A 214 -5.78 -6.86 24.89
C LEU A 214 -5.74 -8.01 23.89
N LEU A 215 -5.59 -7.72 22.60
CA LEU A 215 -5.38 -8.73 21.56
C LEU A 215 -4.11 -9.56 21.83
N ALA A 216 -3.01 -8.90 22.19
CA ALA A 216 -1.76 -9.60 22.51
C ALA A 216 -1.91 -10.50 23.75
N ALA A 217 -2.59 -10.03 24.79
CA ALA A 217 -2.85 -10.80 26.01
C ALA A 217 -3.78 -11.99 25.75
N LEU A 218 -4.83 -11.81 24.96
CA LEU A 218 -5.74 -12.87 24.55
C LEU A 218 -4.98 -14.00 23.86
N ILE A 219 -4.18 -13.66 22.84
CA ILE A 219 -3.41 -14.66 22.08
C ILE A 219 -2.34 -15.31 22.95
N GLU A 220 -1.70 -14.58 23.86
CA GLU A 220 -0.70 -15.18 24.77
C GLU A 220 -1.29 -16.31 25.63
N GLY A 221 -2.57 -16.21 25.99
CA GLY A 221 -3.31 -17.21 26.76
C GLY A 221 -3.88 -18.37 25.95
N MET A 222 -3.76 -18.35 24.61
CA MET A 222 -4.29 -19.38 23.72
C MET A 222 -3.37 -20.59 23.59
N ASP A 223 -3.97 -21.76 23.33
CA ASP A 223 -3.24 -22.98 23.05
C ASP A 223 -2.49 -22.84 21.71
N GLY A 224 -3.13 -22.25 20.70
CA GLY A 224 -2.62 -22.00 19.34
C GLY A 224 -1.80 -20.72 19.15
N LYS A 225 -1.24 -20.13 20.21
CA LYS A 225 -0.57 -18.80 20.15
C LYS A 225 0.61 -18.69 19.18
N ARG A 226 1.21 -19.81 18.79
CA ARG A 226 2.30 -19.89 17.79
C ARG A 226 1.79 -19.91 16.36
N ASP A 227 0.53 -20.28 16.18
CA ASP A 227 -0.07 -20.62 14.89
C ASP A 227 -0.95 -19.51 14.33
N ILE A 228 -1.04 -18.36 15.02
CA ILE A 228 -1.72 -17.15 14.56
C ILE A 228 -0.67 -16.16 14.06
N PRO A 229 -0.39 -16.08 12.73
CA PRO A 229 0.63 -15.18 12.19
C PRO A 229 0.15 -13.74 11.97
N GLN A 230 -1.16 -13.52 11.82
CA GLN A 230 -1.71 -12.20 11.49
C GLN A 230 -3.19 -12.07 11.87
N ILE A 231 -3.59 -10.83 12.11
CA ILE A 231 -4.99 -10.42 12.28
C ILE A 231 -5.25 -9.32 11.26
N GLU A 232 -6.14 -9.58 10.32
CA GLU A 232 -6.65 -8.54 9.43
C GLU A 232 -7.86 -7.89 10.07
N PHE A 233 -8.00 -6.58 9.91
CA PHE A 233 -9.14 -5.84 10.41
C PHE A 233 -9.73 -4.99 9.31
N ILE A 234 -11.05 -4.83 9.35
CA ILE A 234 -11.81 -3.98 8.45
C ILE A 234 -13.06 -3.49 9.18
N ALA A 235 -13.46 -2.25 8.95
CA ALA A 235 -14.69 -1.69 9.53
C ALA A 235 -15.58 -1.09 8.46
N GLY A 236 -16.86 -1.45 8.54
CA GLY A 236 -17.96 -0.76 7.89
C GLY A 236 -18.52 0.34 8.80
N ASP A 237 -19.70 0.83 8.47
CA ASP A 237 -20.37 1.86 9.29
C ASP A 237 -20.89 1.25 10.60
N ASP A 238 -21.45 0.03 10.54
CA ASP A 238 -22.13 -0.60 11.69
C ASP A 238 -21.35 -1.77 12.33
N ALA A 239 -20.31 -2.28 11.66
CA ALA A 239 -19.60 -3.48 12.11
C ALA A 239 -18.08 -3.38 11.91
N VAL A 240 -17.34 -3.90 12.89
CA VAL A 240 -15.87 -4.06 12.83
C VAL A 240 -15.53 -5.54 12.83
N ALA A 241 -14.86 -6.02 11.79
CA ALA A 241 -14.46 -7.40 11.63
C ALA A 241 -12.96 -7.59 11.88
N LEU A 242 -12.61 -8.64 12.61
CA LEU A 242 -11.27 -9.18 12.79
C LEU A 242 -11.20 -10.56 12.14
N THR A 243 -10.34 -10.72 11.14
CA THR A 243 -10.07 -11.99 10.47
C THR A 243 -8.79 -12.60 11.01
N ILE A 244 -8.92 -13.73 11.69
CA ILE A 244 -7.81 -14.42 12.34
C ILE A 244 -7.25 -15.46 11.37
N ARG A 245 -6.05 -15.21 10.84
CA ARG A 245 -5.31 -16.24 10.11
C ARG A 245 -4.76 -17.22 11.13
N HIS A 246 -5.04 -18.50 10.95
CA HIS A 246 -4.48 -19.56 11.78
C HIS A 246 -3.95 -20.71 10.93
N MET A 247 -2.79 -21.24 11.31
CA MET A 247 -2.07 -22.27 10.56
C MET A 247 -2.47 -23.69 10.98
N GLN A 248 -3.06 -23.83 12.16
CA GLN A 248 -3.60 -25.07 12.73
C GLN A 248 -5.03 -24.84 13.21
N PRO A 249 -5.90 -25.87 13.24
CA PRO A 249 -7.23 -25.73 13.82
C PRO A 249 -7.17 -25.20 15.26
N LEU A 250 -8.01 -24.21 15.58
CA LEU A 250 -8.10 -23.66 16.92
C LEU A 250 -8.78 -24.66 17.86
N SER A 251 -8.30 -24.75 19.11
CA SER A 251 -8.99 -25.53 20.15
C SER A 251 -10.35 -24.90 20.48
N GLU A 252 -11.27 -25.68 21.06
CA GLU A 252 -12.57 -25.13 21.44
C GLU A 252 -12.43 -24.01 22.48
N ARG A 253 -11.43 -24.11 23.36
CA ARG A 253 -11.06 -23.05 24.30
C ARG A 253 -10.66 -21.76 23.59
N ASP A 254 -9.80 -21.86 22.57
CA ASP A 254 -9.34 -20.69 21.80
C ASP A 254 -10.50 -20.07 21.01
N ARG A 255 -11.37 -20.90 20.41
CA ARG A 255 -12.60 -20.44 19.72
C ARG A 255 -13.51 -19.68 20.68
N GLN A 256 -13.77 -20.23 21.87
CA GLN A 256 -14.59 -19.57 22.89
C GLN A 256 -13.94 -18.27 23.40
N GLY A 257 -12.60 -18.23 23.50
CA GLY A 257 -11.85 -17.01 23.84
C GLY A 257 -12.09 -15.88 22.83
N TRP A 258 -12.03 -16.18 21.54
CA TRP A 258 -12.36 -15.23 20.49
C TRP A 258 -13.81 -14.77 20.51
N ILE A 259 -14.76 -15.68 20.73
CA ILE A 259 -16.20 -15.34 20.84
C ILE A 259 -16.44 -14.40 22.01
N THR A 260 -15.88 -14.71 23.18
CA THR A 260 -16.01 -13.90 24.40
C THR A 260 -15.43 -12.50 24.17
N PHE A 261 -14.23 -12.42 23.59
CA PHE A 261 -13.59 -11.15 23.23
C PHE A 261 -14.45 -10.33 22.26
N ALA A 262 -15.06 -10.97 21.27
CA ALA A 262 -15.94 -10.28 20.33
C ALA A 262 -17.20 -9.72 20.98
N GLN A 263 -17.84 -10.49 21.86
CA GLN A 263 -19.03 -10.06 22.59
C GLN A 263 -18.72 -8.89 23.54
N GLU A 264 -17.58 -8.94 24.24
CA GLU A 264 -17.17 -7.90 25.19
C GLU A 264 -16.79 -6.59 24.49
N HIS A 265 -16.20 -6.66 23.30
CA HIS A 265 -15.64 -5.49 22.63
C HIS A 265 -16.34 -5.07 21.34
N GLY A 266 -17.42 -5.76 20.96
CA GLY A 266 -18.23 -5.42 19.79
C GLY A 266 -17.55 -5.72 18.45
N PHE A 267 -16.89 -6.87 18.33
CA PHE A 267 -16.27 -7.31 17.07
C PHE A 267 -17.03 -8.46 16.43
N ALA A 268 -16.95 -8.53 15.11
CA ALA A 268 -17.15 -9.76 14.37
C ALA A 268 -15.82 -10.49 14.19
N ILE A 269 -15.77 -11.78 14.52
CA ILE A 269 -14.60 -12.63 14.32
C ILE A 269 -14.84 -13.55 13.12
N PHE A 270 -13.87 -13.54 12.21
CA PHE A 270 -13.76 -14.48 11.11
C PHE A 270 -12.51 -15.33 11.29
N LEU A 271 -12.57 -16.58 10.82
CA LEU A 271 -11.41 -17.47 10.77
C LEU A 271 -10.95 -17.64 9.33
N GLN A 272 -9.63 -17.68 9.15
CA GLN A 272 -8.99 -17.94 7.86
C GLN A 272 -7.99 -19.11 8.01
N PRO A 273 -8.44 -20.37 7.85
CA PRO A 273 -7.57 -21.56 7.92
C PRO A 273 -6.70 -21.76 6.67
N GLY A 274 -7.05 -21.17 5.53
CA GLY A 274 -6.34 -21.32 4.25
C GLY A 274 -6.22 -20.01 3.46
N GLY A 275 -6.50 -20.09 2.15
CA GLY A 275 -6.50 -18.94 1.25
C GLY A 275 -7.64 -17.95 1.52
N VAL A 276 -7.82 -16.98 0.63
CA VAL A 276 -8.86 -15.94 0.76
C VAL A 276 -10.27 -16.52 0.83
N ASP A 277 -10.55 -17.60 0.10
CA ASP A 277 -11.87 -18.24 0.07
C ASP A 277 -12.20 -19.04 1.33
N SER A 278 -11.22 -19.24 2.21
CA SER A 278 -11.42 -19.99 3.46
C SER A 278 -12.04 -19.15 4.58
N VAL A 279 -12.21 -17.85 4.36
CA VAL A 279 -12.74 -16.92 5.36
C VAL A 279 -14.20 -17.24 5.65
N HIS A 280 -14.49 -17.52 6.92
CA HIS A 280 -15.84 -17.80 7.39
C HIS A 280 -16.08 -17.21 8.79
N PRO A 281 -17.32 -16.84 9.12
CA PRO A 281 -17.64 -16.25 10.43
C PRO A 281 -17.48 -17.28 11.55
N LEU A 282 -16.84 -16.86 12.63
CA LEU A 282 -16.94 -17.53 13.93
C LEU A 282 -18.09 -16.95 14.74
N TRP A 283 -18.17 -15.61 14.83
CA TRP A 283 -19.20 -14.90 15.57
C TRP A 283 -19.29 -13.43 15.17
N PRO A 284 -20.48 -12.84 14.99
CA PRO A 284 -21.75 -13.53 14.76
C PRO A 284 -21.75 -14.20 13.37
N GLN A 285 -22.77 -15.01 13.07
CA GLN A 285 -22.87 -15.70 11.78
C GLN A 285 -23.16 -14.74 10.61
N GLU A 286 -23.91 -13.67 10.87
CA GLU A 286 -24.22 -12.63 9.90
C GLU A 286 -23.61 -11.30 10.35
N VAL A 287 -22.86 -10.66 9.46
CA VAL A 287 -22.13 -9.42 9.76
C VAL A 287 -22.41 -8.40 8.65
N PRO A 288 -23.07 -7.27 8.95
CA PRO A 288 -23.36 -6.25 7.96
C PRO A 288 -22.11 -5.40 7.69
N LEU A 289 -21.20 -5.93 6.87
CA LEU A 289 -20.05 -5.19 6.39
C LEU A 289 -20.43 -4.34 5.17
N SER A 290 -20.83 -3.09 5.43
CA SER A 290 -21.08 -2.10 4.39
C SER A 290 -20.69 -0.69 4.85
N PHE A 291 -20.58 0.23 3.89
CA PHE A 291 -20.51 1.66 4.18
C PHE A 291 -21.37 2.45 3.18
N ARG A 292 -21.90 3.59 3.62
CA ARG A 292 -22.73 4.48 2.80
C ARG A 292 -21.93 5.63 2.21
N LEU A 293 -22.38 6.07 1.04
CA LEU A 293 -22.00 7.31 0.37
C LEU A 293 -23.27 8.19 0.29
N PRO A 294 -23.57 8.99 1.33
CA PRO A 294 -24.86 9.67 1.46
C PRO A 294 -25.20 10.60 0.31
N GLN A 295 -24.20 11.26 -0.29
CA GLN A 295 -24.39 12.21 -1.38
C GLN A 295 -25.07 11.59 -2.63
N TRP A 296 -24.91 10.29 -2.86
CA TRP A 296 -25.48 9.58 -4.02
C TRP A 296 -26.53 8.54 -3.63
N ASP A 297 -26.84 8.44 -2.34
CA ASP A 297 -27.62 7.35 -1.76
C ASP A 297 -27.18 5.98 -2.30
N VAL A 298 -25.89 5.69 -2.08
CA VAL A 298 -25.26 4.43 -2.44
C VAL A 298 -24.74 3.75 -1.17
N GLU A 299 -24.99 2.46 -1.04
CA GLU A 299 -24.41 1.60 -0.01
C GLU A 299 -23.54 0.52 -0.65
N LEU A 300 -22.27 0.43 -0.24
CA LEU A 300 -21.34 -0.59 -0.73
C LEU A 300 -21.13 -1.65 0.35
N ALA A 301 -21.63 -2.86 0.08
CA ALA A 301 -21.32 -4.04 0.87
C ALA A 301 -19.99 -4.65 0.42
N PHE A 302 -19.25 -5.21 1.38
CA PHE A 302 -17.93 -5.80 1.16
C PHE A 302 -17.71 -7.01 2.09
N ARG A 303 -16.68 -7.80 1.79
CA ARG A 303 -16.26 -8.96 2.59
C ARG A 303 -15.02 -8.64 3.42
N PRO A 304 -14.70 -9.44 4.45
CA PRO A 304 -13.62 -9.10 5.39
C PRO A 304 -12.25 -8.80 4.77
N LEU A 305 -11.92 -9.46 3.65
CA LEU A 305 -10.63 -9.29 2.98
C LEU A 305 -10.66 -8.31 1.80
N ASP A 306 -11.84 -7.87 1.34
CA ASP A 306 -11.99 -7.00 0.17
C ASP A 306 -11.23 -5.68 0.34
N PHE A 307 -10.75 -5.13 -0.77
CA PHE A 307 -10.15 -3.80 -0.76
C PHE A 307 -11.24 -2.73 -0.59
N ILE A 308 -11.04 -1.88 0.41
CA ILE A 308 -11.78 -0.62 0.60
C ILE A 308 -10.78 0.47 0.95
N GLN A 309 -11.14 1.71 0.64
CA GLN A 309 -10.32 2.85 1.02
C GLN A 309 -10.19 2.95 2.55
N VAL A 310 -8.95 3.09 3.03
CA VAL A 310 -8.64 2.96 4.47
C VAL A 310 -9.13 4.14 5.29
N ASN A 311 -9.28 5.32 4.70
CA ASN A 311 -9.79 6.53 5.34
C ASN A 311 -11.20 6.81 4.79
N ALA A 312 -12.24 6.45 5.55
CA ALA A 312 -13.63 6.61 5.09
C ALA A 312 -13.98 8.07 4.77
N SER A 313 -13.62 8.98 5.67
CA SER A 313 -13.95 10.40 5.55
C SER A 313 -13.30 11.03 4.32
N LEU A 314 -12.03 10.69 4.05
CA LEU A 314 -11.34 11.20 2.88
C LEU A 314 -11.80 10.50 1.60
N ASN A 315 -12.15 9.22 1.64
CA ASN A 315 -12.72 8.52 0.50
C ASN A 315 -13.97 9.23 -0.03
N GLN A 316 -14.92 9.60 0.85
CA GLN A 316 -16.12 10.33 0.43
C GLN A 316 -15.78 11.66 -0.26
N LYS A 317 -14.83 12.42 0.30
CA LYS A 317 -14.36 13.67 -0.30
C LYS A 317 -13.66 13.42 -1.65
N MET A 318 -12.84 12.36 -1.74
CA MET A 318 -12.12 11.98 -2.96
C MET A 318 -13.09 11.61 -4.07
N ILE A 319 -14.12 10.80 -3.78
CA ILE A 319 -15.17 10.46 -4.75
C ILE A 319 -15.87 11.73 -5.21
N ALA A 320 -16.31 12.59 -4.28
CA ALA A 320 -16.99 13.83 -4.64
C ALA A 320 -16.11 14.73 -5.53
N HIS A 321 -14.83 14.82 -5.20
CA HIS A 321 -13.87 15.61 -5.96
C HIS A 321 -13.61 15.02 -7.35
N ALA A 322 -13.38 13.70 -7.45
CA ALA A 322 -13.15 13.02 -8.71
C ALA A 322 -14.37 13.10 -9.64
N VAL A 323 -15.58 12.89 -9.12
CA VAL A 323 -16.83 13.02 -9.88
C VAL A 323 -17.01 14.45 -10.39
N ALA A 324 -16.77 15.46 -9.54
CA ALA A 324 -16.85 16.86 -9.95
C ALA A 324 -15.79 17.22 -11.00
N LEU A 325 -14.56 16.74 -10.85
CA LEU A 325 -13.48 16.99 -11.82
C LEU A 325 -13.69 16.26 -13.15
N LEU A 326 -14.32 15.09 -13.14
CA LEU A 326 -14.65 14.36 -14.37
C LEU A 326 -15.66 15.14 -15.23
N ASP A 327 -16.47 15.99 -14.58
CA ASP A 327 -17.48 16.84 -15.22
C ASP A 327 -18.38 16.06 -16.20
N ALA A 328 -18.73 14.84 -15.82
CA ALA A 328 -19.57 13.97 -16.62
C ALA A 328 -21.02 14.46 -16.63
N LYS A 329 -21.67 14.35 -17.77
CA LYS A 329 -23.03 14.81 -18.04
C LYS A 329 -24.01 13.64 -18.05
N PRO A 330 -25.33 13.89 -17.89
CA PRO A 330 -26.35 12.83 -17.90
C PRO A 330 -26.40 11.96 -19.16
N ASP A 331 -25.87 12.42 -20.29
CA ASP A 331 -25.79 11.71 -21.57
C ASP A 331 -24.46 10.98 -21.80
N ASP A 332 -23.43 11.27 -20.99
CA ASP A 332 -22.11 10.67 -21.11
C ASP A 332 -22.12 9.17 -20.78
N ARG A 333 -21.23 8.43 -21.44
CA ARG A 333 -20.81 7.08 -21.03
C ARG A 333 -19.43 7.15 -20.42
N VAL A 334 -19.29 6.61 -19.22
CA VAL A 334 -18.03 6.66 -18.47
C VAL A 334 -17.42 5.27 -18.36
N LEU A 335 -16.11 5.19 -18.63
CA LEU A 335 -15.30 4.01 -18.32
C LEU A 335 -14.59 4.24 -16.99
N ASP A 336 -14.72 3.30 -16.06
CA ASP A 336 -14.03 3.27 -14.77
C ASP A 336 -13.10 2.05 -14.72
N LEU A 337 -11.79 2.28 -14.79
CA LEU A 337 -10.78 1.23 -14.78
C LEU A 337 -10.20 1.03 -13.38
N PHE A 338 -9.95 -0.24 -13.04
CA PHE A 338 -9.55 -0.67 -11.69
C PHE A 338 -10.65 -0.33 -10.66
N CYS A 339 -11.90 -0.56 -11.05
CA CYS A 339 -13.06 -0.07 -10.32
C CYS A 339 -13.28 -0.73 -8.95
N GLY A 340 -12.58 -1.83 -8.65
CA GLY A 340 -12.77 -2.64 -7.47
C GLY A 340 -14.24 -3.06 -7.32
N LEU A 341 -14.79 -2.84 -6.13
CA LEU A 341 -16.19 -3.12 -5.80
C LEU A 341 -17.19 -2.00 -6.19
N GLY A 342 -16.74 -1.01 -6.98
CA GLY A 342 -17.58 0.08 -7.51
C GLY A 342 -17.48 1.40 -6.75
N ASN A 343 -16.33 1.73 -6.16
CA ASN A 343 -16.16 2.90 -5.28
C ASN A 343 -16.45 4.24 -6.00
N PHE A 344 -16.06 4.38 -7.27
CA PHE A 344 -16.41 5.52 -8.13
C PHE A 344 -17.56 5.19 -9.07
N THR A 345 -17.61 3.95 -9.58
CA THR A 345 -18.59 3.49 -10.55
C THR A 345 -20.03 3.72 -10.09
N LEU A 346 -20.38 3.34 -8.85
CA LEU A 346 -21.76 3.41 -8.37
C LEU A 346 -22.22 4.86 -8.13
N PRO A 347 -21.41 5.76 -7.53
CA PRO A 347 -21.69 7.20 -7.55
C PRO A 347 -21.87 7.77 -8.96
N LEU A 348 -21.01 7.38 -9.91
CA LEU A 348 -21.11 7.85 -11.29
C LEU A 348 -22.41 7.40 -11.97
N ALA A 349 -22.88 6.18 -11.70
CA ALA A 349 -24.14 5.65 -12.24
C ALA A 349 -25.36 6.52 -11.89
N ARG A 350 -25.30 7.34 -10.82
CA ARG A 350 -26.37 8.29 -10.46
C ARG A 350 -26.37 9.56 -11.31
N VAL A 351 -25.29 9.87 -12.02
CA VAL A 351 -25.11 11.16 -12.71
C VAL A 351 -24.92 11.06 -14.22
N VAL A 352 -24.68 9.86 -14.76
CA VAL A 352 -24.45 9.63 -16.19
C VAL A 352 -25.43 8.64 -16.81
N ARG A 353 -25.45 8.57 -18.14
CA ARG A 353 -26.30 7.62 -18.89
C ARG A 353 -25.93 6.18 -18.57
N GLU A 354 -24.65 5.86 -18.64
CA GLU A 354 -24.11 4.51 -18.43
C GLU A 354 -22.68 4.58 -17.92
N VAL A 355 -22.33 3.65 -17.04
CA VAL A 355 -20.96 3.49 -16.55
C VAL A 355 -20.52 2.03 -16.67
N VAL A 356 -19.30 1.83 -17.14
CA VAL A 356 -18.68 0.51 -17.26
C VAL A 356 -17.47 0.45 -16.35
N GLY A 357 -17.52 -0.41 -15.35
CA GLY A 357 -16.39 -0.75 -14.47
C GLY A 357 -15.61 -1.95 -15.01
N VAL A 358 -14.27 -1.86 -15.00
CA VAL A 358 -13.39 -2.99 -15.34
C VAL A 358 -12.39 -3.21 -14.20
N GLU A 359 -12.30 -4.46 -13.74
CA GLU A 359 -11.48 -4.85 -12.58
C GLU A 359 -10.82 -6.22 -12.84
N GLY A 360 -9.60 -6.42 -12.35
CA GLY A 360 -8.84 -7.67 -12.54
C GLY A 360 -9.28 -8.79 -11.60
N ASP A 361 -9.80 -8.46 -10.42
CA ASP A 361 -10.30 -9.44 -9.46
C ASP A 361 -11.78 -9.80 -9.71
N ALA A 362 -12.01 -11.05 -10.11
CA ALA A 362 -13.36 -11.55 -10.39
C ALA A 362 -14.28 -11.55 -9.16
N GLY A 363 -13.73 -11.70 -7.95
CA GLY A 363 -14.46 -11.60 -6.69
C GLY A 363 -14.97 -10.17 -6.46
N LEU A 364 -14.12 -9.16 -6.65
CA LEU A 364 -14.50 -7.75 -6.56
C LEU A 364 -15.53 -7.38 -7.64
N VAL A 365 -15.41 -7.89 -8.87
CA VAL A 365 -16.42 -7.70 -9.92
C VAL A 365 -17.78 -8.29 -9.52
N ALA A 366 -17.80 -9.50 -8.94
CA ALA A 366 -19.03 -10.08 -8.42
C ALA A 366 -19.64 -9.19 -7.33
N ARG A 367 -18.81 -8.67 -6.41
CA ARG A 367 -19.26 -7.73 -5.37
C ARG A 367 -19.79 -6.42 -5.94
N ALA A 368 -19.15 -5.89 -6.97
CA ALA A 368 -19.58 -4.66 -7.64
C ALA A 368 -20.96 -4.83 -8.29
N LYS A 369 -21.22 -5.99 -8.93
CA LYS A 369 -22.53 -6.34 -9.49
C LYS A 369 -23.60 -6.46 -8.41
N GLU A 370 -23.30 -7.14 -7.30
CA GLU A 370 -24.22 -7.24 -6.17
C GLU A 370 -24.50 -5.86 -5.53
N ASN A 371 -23.50 -4.98 -5.47
CA ASN A 371 -23.69 -3.61 -5.00
C ASN A 371 -24.53 -2.78 -5.98
N ALA A 372 -24.32 -2.89 -7.30
CA ALA A 372 -25.17 -2.22 -8.27
C ALA A 372 -26.64 -2.65 -8.15
N GLN A 373 -26.89 -3.96 -8.04
CA GLN A 373 -28.23 -4.50 -7.82
C GLN A 373 -28.83 -4.00 -6.51
N ARG A 374 -28.07 -4.00 -5.41
CA ARG A 374 -28.51 -3.48 -4.10
C ARG A 374 -28.99 -2.02 -4.19
N ASN A 375 -28.34 -1.22 -5.03
CA ASN A 375 -28.63 0.21 -5.16
C ASN A 375 -29.59 0.55 -6.31
N GLY A 376 -30.09 -0.46 -7.04
CA GLY A 376 -30.97 -0.27 -8.20
C GLY A 376 -30.30 0.47 -9.36
N LEU A 377 -29.02 0.17 -9.62
CA LEU A 377 -28.20 0.84 -10.63
C LEU A 377 -28.05 -0.04 -11.88
N ASP A 378 -29.12 -0.15 -12.66
CA ASP A 378 -29.17 -0.99 -13.89
C ASP A 378 -28.28 -0.46 -15.02
N ASN A 379 -27.86 0.81 -14.94
CA ASN A 379 -26.96 1.45 -15.89
C ASN A 379 -25.46 1.28 -15.55
N ALA A 380 -25.12 0.48 -14.54
CA ALA A 380 -23.76 0.13 -14.18
C ALA A 380 -23.41 -1.30 -14.63
N GLN A 381 -22.43 -1.45 -15.51
CA GLN A 381 -21.95 -2.75 -16.00
C GLN A 381 -20.53 -3.04 -15.51
N PHE A 382 -20.20 -4.31 -15.29
CA PHE A 382 -18.89 -4.72 -14.76
C PHE A 382 -18.28 -5.90 -15.50
N TYR A 383 -16.98 -5.76 -15.82
CA TYR A 383 -16.18 -6.78 -16.50
C TYR A 383 -14.96 -7.18 -15.68
N ALA A 384 -14.71 -8.49 -15.59
CA ALA A 384 -13.47 -9.03 -15.03
C ALA A 384 -12.42 -9.13 -16.15
N ALA A 385 -11.33 -8.38 -16.03
CA ALA A 385 -10.25 -8.36 -17.01
C ALA A 385 -8.91 -7.95 -16.38
N ASP A 386 -7.85 -8.73 -16.65
CA ASP A 386 -6.49 -8.35 -16.28
C ASP A 386 -5.99 -7.22 -17.19
N LEU A 387 -6.06 -5.99 -16.68
CA LEU A 387 -5.67 -4.77 -17.40
C LEU A 387 -4.16 -4.66 -17.67
N THR A 388 -3.34 -5.60 -17.19
CA THR A 388 -1.92 -5.70 -17.54
C THR A 388 -1.67 -6.54 -18.79
N GLN A 389 -2.69 -7.27 -19.27
CA GLN A 389 -2.63 -8.09 -20.47
C GLN A 389 -3.26 -7.39 -21.69
N ASP A 390 -3.19 -8.05 -22.85
CA ASP A 390 -3.85 -7.57 -24.07
C ASP A 390 -5.37 -7.69 -23.94
N GLN A 391 -6.04 -6.54 -23.92
CA GLN A 391 -7.50 -6.41 -23.80
C GLN A 391 -8.15 -5.95 -25.10
N ARG A 392 -7.42 -5.81 -26.22
CA ARG A 392 -7.96 -5.26 -27.50
C ARG A 392 -9.16 -6.02 -28.06
N SER A 393 -9.30 -7.30 -27.72
CA SER A 393 -10.43 -8.14 -28.13
C SER A 393 -11.60 -8.16 -27.12
N ALA A 394 -11.44 -7.54 -25.95
CA ALA A 394 -12.41 -7.58 -24.88
C ALA A 394 -13.74 -6.89 -25.28
N PRO A 395 -14.91 -7.41 -24.86
CA PRO A 395 -16.20 -6.87 -25.26
C PRO A 395 -16.41 -5.40 -24.90
N TRP A 396 -15.88 -4.96 -23.76
CA TRP A 396 -16.03 -3.59 -23.26
C TRP A 396 -15.23 -2.56 -24.08
N MET A 397 -14.11 -2.94 -24.70
CA MET A 397 -13.27 -2.04 -25.50
C MET A 397 -13.97 -1.48 -26.75
N ARG A 398 -14.99 -2.19 -27.26
CA ARG A 398 -15.71 -1.83 -28.49
C ARG A 398 -16.93 -0.95 -28.22
N GLN A 399 -17.23 -0.63 -26.97
CA GLN A 399 -18.46 0.04 -26.61
C GLN A 399 -18.39 1.56 -26.86
N GLY A 400 -17.22 2.18 -26.76
CA GLY A 400 -17.04 3.63 -26.93
C GLY A 400 -17.46 4.45 -25.70
N PHE A 401 -16.64 5.41 -25.28
CA PHE A 401 -16.83 6.15 -24.03
C PHE A 401 -16.41 7.61 -24.18
N ASP A 402 -17.10 8.48 -23.45
CA ASP A 402 -16.90 9.94 -23.49
C ASP A 402 -15.86 10.39 -22.47
N LYS A 403 -15.84 9.75 -21.29
CA LYS A 403 -14.94 10.08 -20.17
C LYS A 403 -14.29 8.83 -19.58
N LEU A 404 -13.10 9.00 -19.01
CA LEU A 404 -12.36 7.93 -18.35
C LEU A 404 -12.04 8.33 -16.90
N LEU A 405 -12.34 7.44 -15.96
CA LEU A 405 -11.80 7.47 -14.60
C LEU A 405 -10.92 6.24 -14.40
N LEU A 406 -9.78 6.39 -13.73
CA LEU A 406 -8.94 5.26 -13.35
C LEU A 406 -8.30 5.44 -11.98
N ASP A 407 -8.24 4.35 -11.21
CA ASP A 407 -7.57 4.26 -9.89
C ASP A 407 -6.64 3.02 -9.83
N PRO A 408 -5.55 2.98 -10.62
CA PRO A 408 -4.71 1.81 -10.75
C PRO A 408 -3.88 1.46 -9.51
N PRO A 409 -3.36 0.21 -9.44
CA PRO A 409 -2.35 -0.15 -8.45
C PRO A 409 -1.05 0.64 -8.64
N ARG A 410 -0.08 0.44 -7.72
CA ARG A 410 1.20 1.18 -7.71
C ARG A 410 2.00 1.08 -9.02
N SER A 411 1.77 0.04 -9.84
CA SER A 411 2.40 -0.11 -11.16
C SER A 411 1.94 0.92 -12.20
N GLY A 412 0.82 1.62 -11.95
CA GLY A 412 0.17 2.51 -12.91
C GLY A 412 -0.71 1.76 -13.91
N ALA A 413 -1.07 2.44 -14.99
CA ALA A 413 -2.02 2.01 -16.01
C ALA A 413 -1.48 2.11 -17.45
N LEU A 414 -0.16 2.27 -17.62
CA LEU A 414 0.45 2.49 -18.94
C LEU A 414 0.05 1.41 -19.94
N GLU A 415 0.06 0.14 -19.52
CA GLU A 415 -0.25 -1.01 -20.35
C GLU A 415 -1.67 -0.95 -20.95
N VAL A 416 -2.69 -0.57 -20.16
CA VAL A 416 -4.06 -0.43 -20.66
C VAL A 416 -4.24 0.88 -21.44
N LEU A 417 -3.61 1.97 -21.01
CA LEU A 417 -3.68 3.27 -21.71
C LEU A 417 -3.16 3.16 -23.15
N GLN A 418 -2.11 2.37 -23.38
CA GLN A 418 -1.55 2.12 -24.71
C GLN A 418 -2.48 1.35 -25.66
N GLN A 419 -3.49 0.68 -25.11
CA GLN A 419 -4.44 -0.14 -25.88
C GLN A 419 -5.76 0.59 -26.15
N LEU A 420 -6.11 1.55 -25.30
CA LEU A 420 -7.37 2.28 -25.38
C LEU A 420 -7.42 3.18 -26.62
N PRO A 421 -8.61 3.38 -27.21
CA PRO A 421 -8.82 4.37 -28.26
C PRO A 421 -8.84 5.79 -27.66
N LEU A 422 -7.72 6.24 -27.08
CA LEU A 422 -7.66 7.42 -26.21
C LEU A 422 -8.25 8.70 -26.82
N LYS A 423 -8.23 8.81 -28.15
CA LYS A 423 -8.82 9.93 -28.90
C LYS A 423 -10.34 10.07 -28.67
N THR A 424 -11.06 9.03 -28.25
CA THR A 424 -12.51 9.15 -28.01
C THR A 424 -12.82 9.87 -26.70
N PHE A 425 -11.91 9.85 -25.73
CA PHE A 425 -12.15 10.48 -24.44
C PHE A 425 -11.96 11.98 -24.50
N GLN A 426 -12.95 12.71 -24.01
CA GLN A 426 -12.89 14.17 -23.89
C GLN A 426 -12.09 14.59 -22.66
N ARG A 427 -12.25 13.86 -21.55
CA ARG A 427 -11.59 14.12 -20.27
C ARG A 427 -11.26 12.82 -19.54
N ILE A 428 -10.11 12.81 -18.87
CA ILE A 428 -9.61 11.71 -18.05
C ILE A 428 -9.35 12.22 -16.63
N VAL A 429 -9.86 11.50 -15.62
CA VAL A 429 -9.48 11.69 -14.22
C VAL A 429 -8.69 10.47 -13.77
N TYR A 430 -7.46 10.71 -13.32
CA TYR A 430 -6.53 9.67 -12.87
C TYR A 430 -6.29 9.86 -11.37
N VAL A 431 -6.72 8.89 -10.55
CA VAL A 431 -6.39 8.79 -9.12
C VAL A 431 -5.21 7.82 -8.94
N SER A 432 -4.26 8.13 -8.06
CA SER A 432 -3.08 7.27 -7.88
C SER A 432 -2.47 7.35 -6.50
N CYS A 433 -2.16 6.19 -5.93
CA CYS A 433 -1.40 6.05 -4.70
C CYS A 433 0.14 6.07 -4.91
N HIS A 434 0.61 6.25 -6.15
CA HIS A 434 2.03 6.23 -6.48
C HIS A 434 2.42 7.33 -7.49
N PRO A 435 3.00 8.46 -7.03
CA PRO A 435 3.21 9.65 -7.87
C PRO A 435 4.17 9.41 -9.04
N GLY A 436 5.13 8.48 -8.92
CA GLY A 436 6.07 8.20 -10.00
C GLY A 436 5.47 7.46 -11.20
N SER A 437 4.50 6.57 -10.97
CA SER A 437 3.82 5.86 -12.06
C SER A 437 2.74 6.74 -12.67
N LEU A 438 2.02 7.53 -11.85
CA LEU A 438 1.18 8.61 -12.35
C LEU A 438 1.96 9.56 -13.27
N ALA A 439 3.16 9.99 -12.86
CA ALA A 439 3.96 10.90 -13.66
C ALA A 439 4.40 10.29 -15.01
N ARG A 440 4.84 9.03 -15.02
CA ARG A 440 5.15 8.30 -16.25
C ARG A 440 3.94 8.26 -17.19
N ASP A 441 2.78 7.89 -16.66
CA ASP A 441 1.55 7.74 -17.45
C ASP A 441 1.03 9.09 -17.94
N ALA A 442 1.16 10.15 -17.13
CA ALA A 442 0.87 11.53 -17.50
C ALA A 442 1.76 12.00 -18.66
N GLY A 443 3.05 11.66 -18.62
CA GLY A 443 3.99 11.92 -19.72
C GLY A 443 3.53 11.27 -21.02
N TYR A 444 3.10 10.00 -20.98
CA TYR A 444 2.53 9.32 -22.14
C TYR A 444 1.28 10.03 -22.68
N LEU A 445 0.31 10.36 -21.80
CA LEU A 445 -0.93 11.03 -22.20
C LEU A 445 -0.67 12.41 -22.86
N VAL A 446 0.20 13.21 -22.28
CA VAL A 446 0.44 14.59 -22.72
C VAL A 446 1.39 14.65 -23.91
N ASN A 447 2.51 13.92 -23.86
CA ASN A 447 3.59 14.05 -24.84
C ASN A 447 3.35 13.19 -26.09
N GLU A 448 2.59 12.09 -25.98
CA GLU A 448 2.36 11.16 -27.09
C GLU A 448 0.90 11.10 -27.56
N GLN A 449 -0.07 11.29 -26.66
CA GLN A 449 -1.49 11.08 -26.97
C GLN A 449 -2.31 12.37 -27.17
N GLY A 450 -1.66 13.53 -27.12
CA GLY A 450 -2.29 14.82 -27.44
C GLY A 450 -3.24 15.34 -26.36
N PHE A 451 -3.03 14.96 -25.10
CA PHE A 451 -3.73 15.55 -23.97
C PHE A 451 -2.97 16.76 -23.39
N THR A 452 -3.66 17.50 -22.54
CA THR A 452 -3.11 18.54 -21.67
C THR A 452 -3.39 18.15 -20.23
N LEU A 453 -2.37 18.22 -19.37
CA LEU A 453 -2.55 18.08 -17.93
C LEU A 453 -3.16 19.39 -17.38
N ILE A 454 -4.47 19.39 -17.18
CA ILE A 454 -5.22 20.56 -16.73
C ILE A 454 -4.93 20.86 -15.28
N SER A 455 -5.02 19.85 -14.42
CA SER A 455 -4.78 20.05 -13.00
C SER A 455 -4.27 18.81 -12.30
N ALA A 456 -3.55 19.00 -11.20
CA ALA A 456 -3.08 17.91 -10.35
C ALA A 456 -3.01 18.32 -8.87
N GLY A 457 -3.29 17.38 -7.96
CA GLY A 457 -3.33 17.61 -6.51
C GLY A 457 -3.00 16.35 -5.71
N ALA A 458 -2.51 16.53 -4.49
CA ALA A 458 -2.34 15.47 -3.52
C ALA A 458 -3.54 15.37 -2.58
N MET A 459 -3.78 14.17 -2.04
CA MET A 459 -4.81 13.87 -1.07
C MET A 459 -4.18 13.14 0.11
N ASP A 460 -4.50 13.55 1.34
CA ASP A 460 -3.88 12.97 2.53
C ASP A 460 -4.58 11.68 3.00
N MET A 461 -4.62 10.65 2.15
CA MET A 461 -5.28 9.37 2.45
C MET A 461 -4.61 8.61 3.60
N PHE A 462 -3.32 8.89 3.82
CA PHE A 462 -2.51 8.24 4.85
C PHE A 462 -1.67 9.26 5.64
N PRO A 463 -2.29 10.08 6.51
CA PRO A 463 -1.58 11.01 7.39
C PRO A 463 -0.49 10.29 8.20
N HIS A 464 0.60 11.00 8.51
CA HIS A 464 1.79 10.49 9.21
C HIS A 464 2.63 9.45 8.46
N THR A 465 2.23 9.05 7.26
CA THR A 465 3.01 8.19 6.37
C THR A 465 3.54 8.98 5.18
N ALA A 466 4.52 8.44 4.48
CA ALA A 466 5.05 9.04 3.25
C ALA A 466 4.21 8.74 2.00
N HIS A 467 3.11 7.98 2.11
CA HIS A 467 2.25 7.69 0.96
C HIS A 467 1.60 8.99 0.46
N VAL A 468 1.64 9.17 -0.86
CA VAL A 468 1.07 10.30 -1.58
C VAL A 468 -0.04 9.75 -2.45
N GLU A 469 -1.28 9.97 -2.02
CA GLU A 469 -2.44 9.81 -2.90
C GLU A 469 -2.55 11.07 -3.76
N SER A 470 -2.84 10.90 -5.05
CA SER A 470 -2.81 11.98 -6.04
C SER A 470 -4.01 11.89 -6.96
N ILE A 471 -4.41 13.03 -7.52
CA ILE A 471 -5.41 13.11 -8.58
C ILE A 471 -4.88 14.03 -9.68
N ALA A 472 -5.12 13.65 -10.93
CA ALA A 472 -4.78 14.44 -12.11
C ALA A 472 -5.91 14.45 -13.12
N VAL A 473 -6.10 15.58 -13.79
CA VAL A 473 -7.14 15.78 -14.80
C VAL A 473 -6.49 16.08 -16.13
N PHE A 474 -6.88 15.34 -17.15
CA PHE A 474 -6.40 15.51 -18.51
C PHE A 474 -7.56 15.83 -19.44
N GLU A 475 -7.33 16.74 -20.37
CA GLU A 475 -8.28 17.04 -21.45
C GLU A 475 -7.61 16.96 -22.79
N ARG A 476 -8.38 16.58 -23.79
CA ARG A 476 -7.89 16.51 -25.17
C ARG A 476 -7.59 17.92 -25.68
N ARG A 477 -6.46 18.08 -26.38
CA ARG A 477 -6.10 19.32 -27.09
C ARG A 477 -7.00 19.63 -28.27
#